data_AF-A0A222AJH5-F1
#
_entry.id   AF-A0A222AJH5-F1
#
_cell.length_a   1.000
_cell.length_b   1.000
_cell.length_c   1.000
_cell.angle_alpha   90.00
_cell.angle_beta   90.00
_cell.angle_gamma   90.00
#
_symmetry.space_group_name_H-M   'P 1'
#
loop_
_entity.id
_entity.type
_entity.pdbx_description
1 polymer ?
#
loop_
_entity_poly.entity_id
_entity_poly.type
_entity_poly.pdbx_seq_one_letter_code
_entity_poly.pdbx_strand_id
1 'polypeptide(L)'
;MTMWLWWVVAGALLARGGALQPRCQEITIPMCQGIGYNLTSFPNALDHDTQEEAGLEVHQYWPLVEIKCSVDLKFFLCSVYTPICIEDYAKPLPACRSVCERARDGCAPLMMKYGFKWPDRMACERLPRAGDPDQLCMEETERAREP
;
A
#
# COMPACT_ATOMS: atom_id res chain seq x y z
N MET A 1 57.81 -12.12 -5.71
CA MET A 1 57.09 -13.39 -5.47
C MET A 1 55.95 -13.13 -4.46
N THR A 2 55.02 -12.22 -4.79
CA THR A 2 53.71 -12.50 -5.43
C THR A 2 52.61 -13.11 -4.56
N MET A 3 52.79 -13.35 -3.26
CA MET A 3 51.72 -13.97 -2.43
C MET A 3 50.96 -13.06 -1.47
N TRP A 4 51.38 -11.81 -1.23
CA TRP A 4 50.72 -10.94 -0.24
C TRP A 4 49.69 -9.96 -0.82
N LEU A 5 49.83 -9.57 -2.10
CA LEU A 5 48.86 -8.69 -2.77
C LEU A 5 47.59 -9.43 -3.23
N TRP A 6 47.65 -10.75 -3.40
CA TRP A 6 46.50 -11.53 -3.88
C TRP A 6 45.46 -11.81 -2.79
N TRP A 7 45.85 -11.82 -1.51
CA TRP A 7 44.90 -11.95 -0.40
C TRP A 7 44.02 -10.71 -0.21
N VAL A 8 44.55 -9.52 -0.49
CA VAL A 8 43.79 -8.27 -0.37
C VAL A 8 42.75 -8.15 -1.49
N VAL A 9 43.06 -8.67 -2.68
CA VAL A 9 42.14 -8.64 -3.83
C VAL A 9 41.11 -9.78 -3.76
N ALA A 10 41.46 -10.93 -3.17
CA ALA A 10 40.52 -12.05 -2.98
C ALA A 10 39.45 -11.81 -1.88
N GLY A 11 39.69 -10.86 -0.96
CA GLY A 11 38.77 -10.55 0.13
C GLY A 11 37.60 -9.62 -0.21
N ALA A 12 37.52 -9.10 -1.43
CA ALA A 12 36.62 -7.98 -1.77
C ALA A 12 35.35 -8.36 -2.57
N LEU A 13 34.90 -9.62 -2.57
CA LEU A 13 33.87 -10.08 -3.52
C LEU A 13 32.57 -10.68 -2.98
N LEU A 14 32.21 -10.57 -1.70
CA LEU A 14 30.86 -11.01 -1.27
C LEU A 14 30.17 -10.06 -0.28
N ALA A 15 30.08 -8.78 -0.62
CA ALA A 15 28.91 -8.01 -0.20
C ALA A 15 27.79 -8.25 -1.22
N ARG A 16 27.21 -9.45 -1.20
CA ARG A 16 25.92 -9.67 -1.85
C ARG A 16 24.89 -8.98 -0.96
N GLY A 17 24.75 -7.67 -1.13
CA GLY A 17 23.60 -6.92 -0.64
C GLY A 17 22.37 -7.44 -1.36
N GLY A 18 21.89 -8.61 -0.94
CA GLY A 18 20.56 -9.05 -1.27
C GLY A 18 19.62 -8.01 -0.68
N ALA A 19 18.87 -7.30 -1.51
CA ALA A 19 17.65 -6.71 -1.04
C ALA A 19 16.90 -7.85 -0.36
N LEU A 20 16.76 -7.80 0.98
CA LEU A 20 15.88 -8.72 1.67
C LEU A 20 14.52 -8.51 1.01
N GLN A 21 14.04 -9.54 0.32
CA GLN A 21 12.68 -9.60 -0.17
C GLN A 21 11.77 -9.19 0.99
N PRO A 22 10.83 -8.24 0.81
CA PRO A 22 9.98 -7.80 1.88
C PRO A 22 9.27 -9.03 2.43
N ARG A 23 9.53 -9.37 3.70
CA ARG A 23 8.86 -10.50 4.35
C ARG A 23 7.39 -10.14 4.43
N CYS A 24 6.57 -10.80 3.61
CA CYS A 24 5.14 -10.63 3.70
C CYS A 24 4.66 -11.12 5.07
N GLN A 25 3.70 -10.41 5.64
CA GLN A 25 3.03 -10.75 6.89
C GLN A 25 1.52 -10.70 6.70
N GLU A 26 0.79 -11.54 7.43
CA GLU A 26 -0.67 -11.56 7.42
C GLU A 26 -1.25 -10.22 7.92
N ILE A 27 -2.33 -9.77 7.30
CA ILE A 27 -3.04 -8.57 7.72
C ILE A 27 -3.80 -8.84 9.01
N THR A 28 -3.40 -8.15 10.08
CA THR A 28 -4.00 -8.26 11.41
C THR A 28 -4.93 -7.10 11.74
N ILE A 29 -4.91 -6.02 10.95
CA ILE A 29 -5.81 -4.88 11.14
C ILE A 29 -7.25 -5.31 10.78
N PRO A 30 -8.21 -5.33 11.73
CA PRO A 30 -9.54 -5.89 11.49
C PRO A 30 -10.27 -5.24 10.31
N MET A 31 -10.14 -3.91 10.15
CA MET A 31 -10.79 -3.20 9.04
C MET A 31 -10.22 -3.52 7.66
N CYS A 32 -9.02 -4.08 7.58
CA CYS A 32 -8.34 -4.38 6.32
C CYS A 32 -8.34 -5.87 5.97
N GLN A 33 -9.12 -6.66 6.68
CA GLN A 33 -9.37 -8.05 6.31
C GLN A 33 -10.49 -8.17 5.26
N GLY A 34 -10.36 -9.18 4.38
CA GLY A 34 -11.37 -9.50 3.36
C GLY A 34 -11.48 -8.46 2.24
N ILE A 35 -10.38 -7.76 1.92
CA ILE A 35 -10.33 -6.71 0.87
C ILE A 35 -9.81 -7.23 -0.48
N GLY A 36 -9.64 -8.54 -0.63
CA GLY A 36 -9.12 -9.18 -1.85
C GLY A 36 -7.66 -9.65 -1.77
N TYR A 37 -6.92 -9.28 -0.72
CA TYR A 37 -5.61 -9.85 -0.38
C TYR A 37 -5.43 -9.89 1.14
N ASN A 38 -4.53 -10.76 1.61
CA ASN A 38 -4.32 -11.03 3.04
C ASN A 38 -2.88 -10.77 3.51
N LEU A 39 -1.95 -10.51 2.59
CA LEU A 39 -0.54 -10.30 2.91
C LEU A 39 -0.14 -8.85 2.66
N THR A 40 0.60 -8.27 3.60
CA THR A 40 1.14 -6.91 3.56
C THR A 40 2.62 -6.91 3.88
N SER A 41 3.33 -5.83 3.56
CA SER A 41 4.70 -5.57 4.03
C SER A 41 4.82 -4.16 4.59
N PHE A 42 5.83 -3.94 5.42
CA PHE A 42 6.11 -2.67 6.08
C PHE A 42 7.61 -2.33 5.93
N PRO A 43 7.99 -1.04 5.91
CA PRO A 43 7.13 0.14 6.13
C PRO A 43 6.16 0.44 4.98
N ASN A 44 5.04 1.09 5.28
CA ASN A 44 4.10 1.55 4.25
C ASN A 44 4.44 2.96 3.72
N ALA A 45 3.71 3.45 2.73
CA ALA A 45 3.97 4.74 2.08
C ALA A 45 3.64 5.97 2.96
N LEU A 46 3.15 5.76 4.18
CA LEU A 46 2.84 6.79 5.17
C LEU A 46 3.86 6.83 6.32
N ASP A 47 4.99 6.15 6.16
CA ASP A 47 6.08 6.03 7.14
C ASP A 47 5.69 5.31 8.44
N HIS A 48 4.66 4.45 8.39
CA HIS A 48 4.38 3.54 9.48
C HIS A 48 5.28 2.32 9.38
N ASP A 49 5.89 1.92 10.50
CA ASP A 49 6.79 0.78 10.58
C ASP A 49 6.05 -0.54 10.90
N THR A 50 4.83 -0.44 11.45
CA THR A 50 4.06 -1.60 11.92
C THR A 50 2.58 -1.51 11.57
N GLN A 51 1.92 -2.67 11.53
CA GLN A 51 0.47 -2.76 11.40
C GLN A 51 -0.27 -2.12 12.59
N GLU A 52 0.32 -2.13 13.78
CA GLU A 52 -0.27 -1.49 14.96
C GLU A 52 -0.37 0.02 14.77
N GLU A 53 0.72 0.65 14.33
CA GLU A 53 0.77 2.08 14.04
C GLU A 53 -0.18 2.47 12.90
N ALA A 54 -0.11 1.75 11.78
CA ALA A 54 -1.03 1.98 10.66
C ALA A 54 -2.50 1.75 11.08
N GLY A 55 -2.75 0.77 11.94
CA GLY A 55 -4.05 0.42 12.51
C GLY A 55 -4.67 1.56 13.33
N LEU A 56 -3.87 2.27 14.11
CA LEU A 56 -4.31 3.43 14.90
C LEU A 56 -4.75 4.60 14.01
N GLU A 57 -4.07 4.84 12.88
CA GLU A 57 -4.42 5.92 11.96
C GLU A 57 -5.61 5.53 11.05
N VAL A 58 -5.59 4.35 10.44
CA VAL A 58 -6.63 3.93 9.49
C VAL A 58 -8.01 3.77 10.15
N HIS A 59 -8.07 3.33 11.42
CA HIS A 59 -9.34 3.23 12.14
C HIS A 59 -10.04 4.57 12.35
N GLN A 60 -9.35 5.71 12.23
CA GLN A 60 -9.99 7.03 12.28
C GLN A 60 -10.98 7.24 11.13
N TYR A 61 -10.83 6.50 10.03
CA TYR A 61 -11.74 6.53 8.88
C TYR A 61 -12.91 5.55 8.99
N TRP A 62 -12.99 4.73 10.05
CA TRP A 62 -14.06 3.74 10.23
C TRP A 62 -15.47 4.32 10.09
N PRO A 63 -15.81 5.52 10.63
CA PRO A 63 -17.13 6.11 10.43
C PRO A 63 -17.47 6.36 8.95
N LEU A 64 -16.50 6.73 8.11
CA LEU A 64 -16.73 6.95 6.68
C LEU A 64 -16.98 5.62 5.94
N VAL A 65 -16.29 4.56 6.35
CA VAL A 65 -16.50 3.19 5.84
C VAL A 65 -17.91 2.69 6.19
N GLU A 66 -18.36 2.88 7.43
CA GLU A 66 -19.70 2.48 7.87
C GLU A 66 -20.83 3.31 7.22
N ILE A 67 -20.59 4.60 6.99
CA ILE A 67 -21.53 5.48 6.24
C ILE A 67 -21.62 5.07 4.76
N LYS A 68 -20.61 4.36 4.23
CA LYS A 68 -20.55 3.90 2.84
C LYS A 68 -20.66 5.06 1.85
N CYS A 69 -19.95 6.16 2.11
CA CYS A 69 -19.88 7.29 1.18
C CYS A 69 -19.26 6.93 -0.18
N SER A 70 -18.45 5.86 -0.22
CA SER A 70 -17.96 5.23 -1.44
C SER A 70 -17.73 3.74 -1.19
N VAL A 71 -18.03 2.90 -2.19
CA VAL A 71 -17.78 1.45 -2.11
C VAL A 71 -16.28 1.14 -2.14
N ASP A 72 -15.50 1.99 -2.82
CA ASP A 72 -14.06 1.83 -2.98
C ASP A 72 -13.26 2.28 -1.74
N LEU A 73 -13.89 2.98 -0.78
CA LEU A 73 -13.16 3.62 0.32
C LEU A 73 -12.37 2.61 1.17
N LYS A 74 -13.01 1.50 1.55
CA LYS A 74 -12.37 0.49 2.41
C LYS A 74 -11.14 -0.11 1.72
N PHE A 75 -11.30 -0.53 0.47
CA PHE A 75 -10.21 -1.06 -0.34
C PHE A 75 -9.10 -0.02 -0.54
N PHE A 76 -9.46 1.22 -0.89
CA PHE A 76 -8.50 2.31 -1.07
C PHE A 76 -7.66 2.56 0.19
N LEU A 77 -8.31 2.77 1.35
CA LEU A 77 -7.61 3.00 2.61
C LEU A 77 -6.64 1.86 2.90
N CYS A 78 -7.11 0.61 2.83
CA CYS A 78 -6.27 -0.53 3.14
C CYS A 78 -5.15 -0.77 2.12
N SER A 79 -5.32 -0.37 0.85
CA SER A 79 -4.23 -0.40 -0.13
C SER A 79 -3.09 0.58 0.20
N VAL A 80 -3.39 1.64 0.95
CA VAL A 80 -2.41 2.64 1.40
C VAL A 80 -1.78 2.23 2.75
N TYR A 81 -2.60 1.80 3.72
CA TYR A 81 -2.15 1.49 5.08
C TYR A 81 -1.57 0.08 5.23
N THR A 82 -2.07 -0.89 4.47
CA THR A 82 -1.61 -2.29 4.43
C THR A 82 -1.35 -2.70 2.99
N PRO A 83 -0.32 -2.12 2.33
CA PRO A 83 -0.08 -2.35 0.91
C PRO A 83 0.15 -3.83 0.62
N ILE A 84 -0.42 -4.33 -0.48
CA ILE A 84 -0.30 -5.73 -0.87
C ILE A 84 1.18 -6.17 -0.94
N CYS A 85 1.44 -7.37 -0.41
CA CYS A 85 2.74 -8.03 -0.52
C CYS A 85 2.58 -9.35 -1.27
N ILE A 86 3.44 -9.55 -2.26
CA ILE A 86 3.52 -10.77 -3.06
C ILE A 86 4.97 -11.23 -3.00
N GLU A 87 5.22 -12.41 -2.42
CA GLU A 87 6.58 -12.91 -2.16
C GLU A 87 7.51 -12.76 -3.39
N ASP A 88 7.04 -13.18 -4.57
CA ASP A 88 7.84 -13.15 -5.81
C ASP A 88 7.75 -11.84 -6.61
N TYR A 89 7.12 -10.78 -6.07
CA TYR A 89 6.98 -9.48 -6.74
C TYR A 89 7.37 -8.34 -5.80
N ALA A 90 8.59 -7.84 -5.98
CA ALA A 90 9.19 -6.82 -5.11
C ALA A 90 8.80 -5.37 -5.46
N LYS A 91 8.14 -5.12 -6.60
CA LYS A 91 7.73 -3.76 -6.99
C LYS A 91 6.48 -3.35 -6.20
N PRO A 92 6.33 -2.08 -5.81
CA PRO A 92 5.09 -1.58 -5.23
C PRO A 92 3.92 -1.78 -6.20
N LEU A 93 2.81 -2.29 -5.69
CA LEU A 93 1.56 -2.46 -6.44
C LEU A 93 0.44 -1.66 -5.73
N PRO A 94 0.35 -0.34 -5.95
CA PRO A 94 -0.64 0.50 -5.30
C PRO A 94 -2.03 0.33 -5.93
N ALA A 95 -3.06 0.91 -5.31
CA ALA A 95 -4.34 1.09 -6.00
C ALA A 95 -4.20 2.03 -7.21
N CYS A 96 -4.98 1.77 -8.25
CA CYS A 96 -5.06 2.66 -9.39
C CYS A 96 -5.68 4.01 -9.00
N ARG A 97 -5.30 5.08 -9.69
CA ARG A 97 -5.81 6.43 -9.47
C ARG A 97 -7.34 6.51 -9.48
N SER A 98 -7.98 5.75 -10.38
CA SER A 98 -9.43 5.59 -10.50
C SER A 98 -10.09 5.20 -9.18
N VAL A 99 -9.51 4.24 -8.44
CA VAL A 99 -10.02 3.79 -7.14
C VAL A 99 -9.97 4.93 -6.12
N CYS A 100 -8.85 5.66 -6.05
CA CYS A 100 -8.72 6.82 -5.17
C CYS A 100 -9.71 7.92 -5.52
N GLU A 101 -9.86 8.24 -6.81
CA GLU A 101 -10.79 9.27 -7.29
C GLU A 101 -12.22 8.91 -6.88
N ARG A 102 -12.67 7.66 -7.05
CA ARG A 102 -14.01 7.23 -6.61
C ARG A 102 -14.18 7.27 -5.09
N ALA A 103 -13.15 6.91 -4.32
CA ALA A 103 -13.17 7.01 -2.85
C ALA A 103 -13.25 8.47 -2.39
N ARG A 104 -12.40 9.34 -2.94
CA ARG A 104 -12.35 10.77 -2.66
C ARG A 104 -13.65 11.45 -3.06
N ASP A 105 -14.14 11.23 -4.26
CA ASP A 105 -15.30 11.96 -4.78
C ASP A 105 -16.59 11.61 -4.00
N GLY A 106 -16.71 10.36 -3.52
CA GLY A 106 -17.81 9.96 -2.64
C GLY A 106 -17.70 10.51 -1.21
N CYS A 107 -16.49 10.59 -0.64
CA CYS A 107 -16.30 10.84 0.79
C CYS A 107 -15.80 12.24 1.15
N ALA A 108 -15.03 12.90 0.28
CA ALA A 108 -14.51 14.24 0.53
C ALA A 108 -15.59 15.31 0.77
N PRO A 109 -16.74 15.33 0.05
CA PRO A 109 -17.81 16.29 0.34
C PRO A 109 -18.35 16.16 1.76
N LEU A 110 -18.46 14.92 2.27
CA LEU A 110 -18.89 14.65 3.64
C LEU A 110 -17.83 15.11 4.66
N MET A 111 -16.56 14.83 4.41
CA MET A 111 -15.45 15.31 5.25
C MET A 111 -15.45 16.85 5.34
N MET A 112 -15.60 17.52 4.19
CA MET A 112 -15.60 18.98 4.10
C MET A 112 -16.75 19.60 4.89
N LYS A 113 -17.93 18.98 4.89
CA LYS A 113 -19.08 19.42 5.69
C LYS A 113 -18.76 19.50 7.20
N TYR A 114 -17.84 18.67 7.68
CA TYR A 114 -17.39 18.65 9.07
C TYR A 114 -16.03 19.32 9.28
N GLY A 115 -15.53 20.08 8.30
CA GLY A 115 -14.29 20.85 8.41
C GLY A 115 -13.01 20.07 8.13
N PHE A 116 -13.12 18.82 7.65
CA PHE A 116 -11.97 18.00 7.28
C PHE A 116 -11.72 18.03 5.77
N LYS A 117 -10.46 18.00 5.36
CA LYS A 117 -10.06 17.89 3.95
C LYS A 117 -9.67 16.46 3.63
N TRP A 118 -9.75 16.09 2.36
CA TRP A 118 -9.08 14.89 1.87
C TRP A 118 -7.56 15.01 2.13
N PRO A 119 -6.89 14.00 2.72
CA PRO A 119 -5.50 14.13 3.12
C PRO A 119 -4.55 14.24 1.92
N ASP A 120 -3.58 15.17 1.98
CA ASP A 120 -2.57 15.34 0.91
C ASP A 120 -1.69 14.10 0.72
N ARG A 121 -1.45 13.34 1.80
CA ARG A 121 -0.74 12.04 1.74
C ARG A 121 -1.50 10.98 0.93
N MET A 122 -2.81 11.17 0.74
CA MET A 122 -3.69 10.31 -0.07
C MET A 122 -4.15 11.01 -1.38
N ALA A 123 -3.41 12.02 -1.85
CA ALA A 123 -3.72 12.68 -3.11
C ALA A 123 -3.64 11.68 -4.28
N CYS A 124 -4.73 11.57 -5.05
CA CYS A 124 -4.88 10.56 -6.10
C CYS A 124 -3.87 10.73 -7.25
N GLU A 125 -3.35 11.94 -7.44
CA GLU A 125 -2.35 12.28 -8.45
C GLU A 125 -1.02 11.55 -8.22
N ARG A 126 -0.78 11.07 -6.99
CA ARG A 126 0.40 10.26 -6.63
C ARG A 126 0.31 8.81 -7.12
N LEU A 127 -0.86 8.37 -7.56
CA LEU A 127 -1.11 7.00 -7.98
C LEU A 127 -1.02 6.85 -9.51
N PRO A 128 -0.55 5.69 -9.99
CA PRO A 128 -0.55 5.36 -11.43
C PRO A 128 -1.97 5.25 -11.99
N ARG A 129 -2.10 5.45 -13.30
CA ARG A 129 -3.35 5.18 -14.03
C ARG A 129 -3.38 3.71 -14.46
N ALA A 130 -4.57 3.14 -14.57
CA ALA A 130 -4.73 1.81 -15.16
C ALA A 130 -4.19 1.82 -16.61
N GLY A 131 -3.42 0.79 -16.97
CA GLY A 131 -2.77 0.68 -18.28
C GLY A 131 -1.50 1.50 -18.45
N ASP A 132 -0.95 2.08 -17.37
CA ASP A 132 0.38 2.69 -17.38
C ASP A 132 1.44 1.64 -17.81
N PRO A 133 2.35 1.98 -18.76
CA PRO A 133 3.30 1.02 -19.30
C PRO A 133 4.42 0.65 -18.31
N ASP A 134 4.68 1.50 -17.31
CA ASP A 134 5.80 1.39 -16.40
C ASP A 134 5.36 0.93 -15.00
N GLN A 135 4.12 1.22 -14.61
CA GLN A 135 3.59 0.95 -13.27
C GLN A 135 2.27 0.18 -13.29
N LEU A 136 2.29 -1.03 -12.72
CA LEU A 136 1.06 -1.78 -12.46
C LEU A 136 0.33 -1.20 -11.24
N CYS A 137 -1.00 -1.35 -11.22
CA CYS A 137 -1.83 -0.94 -10.10
C CYS A 137 -3.08 -1.83 -9.98
N MET A 138 -3.69 -1.79 -8.80
CA MET A 138 -4.87 -2.59 -8.48
C MET A 138 -6.15 -1.81 -8.73
N GLU A 139 -7.09 -2.44 -9.43
CA GLU A 139 -8.48 -2.02 -9.52
C GLU A 139 -9.32 -3.02 -8.72
N GLU A 140 -10.35 -2.57 -8.02
CA GLU A 140 -11.30 -3.49 -7.39
C GLU A 140 -12.16 -4.12 -8.49
N THR A 141 -11.96 -5.42 -8.75
CA THR A 141 -12.70 -6.13 -9.80
C THR A 141 -14.22 -6.04 -9.54
N GLU A 142 -14.99 -5.64 -10.56
CA GLU A 142 -16.48 -5.65 -10.60
C GLU A 142 -17.12 -6.99 -10.14
N ARG A 143 -16.34 -8.05 -9.97
CA ARG A 143 -16.76 -9.38 -9.48
C ARG A 143 -17.04 -9.43 -7.96
N ALA A 144 -16.59 -8.44 -7.18
CA ALA A 144 -16.96 -8.28 -5.76
C ALA A 144 -18.20 -7.39 -5.56
N ARG A 145 -18.75 -6.85 -6.66
CA ARG A 145 -19.92 -5.95 -6.70
C ARG A 145 -21.24 -6.71 -6.92
N GLU A 146 -21.27 -8.01 -6.59
CA GLU A 146 -22.51 -8.78 -6.65
C GLU A 146 -23.36 -8.44 -5.41
N PRO A 147 -24.64 -8.05 -5.59
CA PRO A 147 -25.48 -7.48 -4.53
C PRO A 147 -25.86 -8.46 -3.41
#